data_AF-A0A1Y4U5F4-F1
#
_entry.id   AF-A0A1Y4U5F4-F1
#
_cell.length_a   1.000
_cell.length_b   1.000
_cell.length_c   1.000
_cell.angle_alpha   90.00
_cell.angle_beta   90.00
_cell.angle_gamma   90.00
#
_symmetry.space_group_name_H-M   'P 1'
#
loop_
_entity.id
_entity.type
_entity.pdbx_description
1 polymer ?
#
loop_
_entity_poly.entity_id
_entity_poly.type
_entity_poly.pdbx_seq_one_letter_code
_entity_poly.pdbx_strand_id
1 'polypeptide(L)'
;MMRERLESQARIVWKSFLGALPVICFYLFLFCTVPALFGTQYIMVVSLVTVLFQTNYRKRKSWASLVRAAAAQLGLGLLAWIATWSFPLSVGLNLIVPFALVFLKATRFNKMGYFSGLMTFTFLQLLPVDLAGFFVQTGAMLYSLACFFLLVKLYQRRYPQEKSYRREQEGLAILADTPFWEKAARTALEERGDELLGEAGEGEDELHISVRNFLHPFLILLRKFDEGERDEAGASWPMPRHQRPLGKLLYQMRPDGFETRFALRMSAVLTISFLFVHISGADHAYWLPLNAFLLLRPMYEDSRYRMLTRFLGTAGGCIIMSLLFPVLPGMQGHFGLAALMVICMYTATPGTCVHAVRVTCFALSMVTLAMGEETAIELRMVYVMGAVFLVLVINRFFFPTSMGQQFRYNLTVVFHIVQMGIVAHPLRKTGPAGKGFVYIRETVRVLFPVFLQCDFRHVCLCPYDGRAGFTGQ
;
A
#
# COMPACT_ATOMS: atom_id res chain seq x y z
N MET A 1 -31.97 -16.52 17.51
CA MET A 1 -30.92 -17.00 16.57
C MET A 1 -30.89 -16.30 15.19
N MET A 2 -31.86 -16.50 14.28
CA MET A 2 -31.80 -15.87 12.93
C MET A 2 -31.95 -14.33 12.96
N ARG A 3 -32.84 -13.82 13.83
CA ARG A 3 -33.03 -12.38 14.07
C ARG A 3 -31.79 -11.69 14.66
N GLU A 4 -31.12 -12.32 15.63
CA GLU A 4 -29.86 -11.81 16.20
C GLU A 4 -28.70 -11.81 15.20
N ARG A 5 -28.65 -12.80 14.30
CA ARG A 5 -27.70 -12.81 13.18
C ARG A 5 -28.00 -11.65 12.21
N LEU A 6 -29.26 -11.40 11.87
CA LEU A 6 -29.67 -10.27 11.04
C LEU A 6 -29.32 -8.91 11.68
N GLU A 7 -29.62 -8.73 12.97
CA GLU A 7 -29.31 -7.50 13.70
C GLU A 7 -27.80 -7.28 13.86
N SER A 8 -27.03 -8.33 14.11
CA SER A 8 -25.56 -8.23 14.18
C SER A 8 -24.95 -7.86 12.83
N GLN A 9 -25.41 -8.48 11.73
CA GLN A 9 -25.00 -8.11 10.37
C GLN A 9 -25.40 -6.67 10.02
N ALA A 10 -26.63 -6.26 10.33
CA ALA A 10 -27.11 -4.89 10.10
C ALA A 10 -26.26 -3.86 10.84
N ARG A 11 -25.89 -4.12 12.10
CA ARG A 11 -24.98 -3.24 12.87
C ARG A 11 -23.60 -3.13 12.24
N ILE A 12 -23.04 -4.23 11.72
CA ILE A 12 -21.74 -4.23 11.03
C ILE A 12 -21.81 -3.38 9.76
N VAL A 13 -22.85 -3.59 8.95
CA VAL A 13 -23.07 -2.83 7.71
C VAL A 13 -23.26 -1.35 8.01
N TRP A 14 -24.08 -1.00 9.01
CA TRP A 14 -24.32 0.38 9.43
C TRP A 14 -23.04 1.08 9.89
N LYS A 15 -22.20 0.40 10.69
CA LYS A 15 -20.91 0.93 11.13
C LYS A 15 -19.94 1.15 9.97
N SER A 16 -19.89 0.22 9.02
CA SER A 16 -19.11 0.37 7.78
C SER A 16 -19.60 1.54 6.93
N PHE A 17 -20.92 1.71 6.81
CA PHE A 17 -21.53 2.82 6.09
C PHE A 17 -21.20 4.18 6.74
N LEU A 18 -21.42 4.33 8.04
CA LEU A 18 -21.04 5.53 8.80
C LEU A 18 -19.55 5.86 8.66
N GLY A 19 -18.68 4.84 8.68
CA GLY A 19 -17.25 5.02 8.49
C GLY A 19 -16.85 5.47 7.07
N ALA A 20 -17.64 5.10 6.07
CA ALA A 20 -17.43 5.45 4.66
C ALA A 20 -18.12 6.76 4.23
N LEU A 21 -19.09 7.25 5.03
CA LEU A 21 -19.94 8.39 4.73
C LEU A 21 -19.18 9.65 4.30
N PRO A 22 -18.07 10.08 4.97
CA PRO A 22 -17.33 11.26 4.52
C PRO A 22 -16.79 11.12 3.09
N VAL A 23 -16.37 9.92 2.69
CA VAL A 23 -15.82 9.64 1.36
C VAL A 23 -16.95 9.57 0.32
N ILE A 24 -18.08 8.94 0.68
CA ILE A 24 -19.26 8.86 -0.18
C ILE A 24 -19.82 10.26 -0.46
N CYS A 25 -20.02 11.08 0.57
CA CYS A 25 -20.51 12.45 0.40
C CYS A 25 -19.55 13.29 -0.44
N PHE A 26 -18.24 13.17 -0.22
CA PHE A 26 -17.25 13.88 -1.02
C PHE A 26 -17.29 13.44 -2.50
N TYR A 27 -17.36 12.14 -2.75
CA TYR A 27 -17.45 11.59 -4.11
C TYR A 27 -18.71 12.09 -4.81
N LEU A 28 -19.89 11.93 -4.19
CA LEU A 28 -21.17 12.33 -4.77
C LEU A 28 -21.24 13.83 -5.02
N PHE A 29 -20.72 14.66 -4.11
CA PHE A 29 -20.63 16.10 -4.31
C PHE A 29 -19.85 16.43 -5.58
N LEU A 30 -18.62 15.90 -5.73
CA LEU A 30 -17.81 16.14 -6.92
C LEU A 30 -18.40 15.49 -8.18
N PHE A 31 -19.03 14.33 -8.06
CA PHE A 31 -19.68 13.62 -9.17
C PHE A 31 -20.87 14.42 -9.73
N CYS A 32 -21.54 15.22 -8.90
CA CYS A 32 -22.59 16.13 -9.36
C CYS A 32 -22.03 17.46 -9.88
N THR A 33 -21.07 18.08 -9.19
CA THR A 33 -20.61 19.43 -9.54
C THR A 33 -19.62 19.47 -10.69
N VAL A 34 -18.73 18.49 -10.83
CA VAL A 34 -17.71 18.49 -11.89
C VAL A 34 -18.32 18.36 -13.28
N PRO A 35 -19.20 17.37 -13.55
CA PRO A 35 -19.87 17.28 -14.85
C PRO A 35 -20.74 18.51 -15.17
N ALA A 36 -21.37 19.11 -14.16
CA ALA A 36 -22.20 20.31 -14.34
C ALA A 36 -21.39 21.57 -14.69
N LEU A 37 -20.18 21.72 -14.13
CA LEU A 37 -19.34 22.92 -14.34
C LEU A 37 -18.38 22.78 -15.53
N PHE A 38 -17.85 21.58 -15.77
CA PHE A 38 -16.76 21.34 -16.73
C PHE A 38 -17.14 20.37 -17.85
N GLY A 39 -18.24 19.62 -17.71
CA GLY A 39 -18.66 18.58 -18.65
C GLY A 39 -18.28 17.16 -18.21
N THR A 40 -18.97 16.17 -18.79
CA THR A 40 -18.85 14.75 -18.43
C THR A 40 -17.50 14.13 -18.81
N GLN A 41 -16.78 14.72 -19.76
CA GLN A 41 -15.46 14.27 -20.23
C GLN A 41 -14.40 14.28 -19.11
N TYR A 42 -14.54 15.15 -18.10
CA TYR A 42 -13.58 15.32 -17.01
C TYR A 42 -13.95 14.55 -15.73
N ILE A 43 -14.97 13.69 -15.78
CA ILE A 43 -15.49 12.97 -14.61
C ILE A 43 -14.44 12.08 -13.93
N MET A 44 -13.40 11.67 -14.65
CA MET A 44 -12.30 10.88 -14.11
C MET A 44 -11.56 11.59 -12.97
N VAL A 45 -11.49 12.93 -13.00
CA VAL A 45 -10.88 13.77 -11.96
C VAL A 45 -11.54 13.53 -10.59
N VAL A 46 -12.85 13.30 -10.57
CA VAL A 46 -13.63 13.02 -9.35
C VAL A 46 -13.06 11.83 -8.59
N SER A 47 -12.80 10.73 -9.30
CA SER A 47 -12.28 9.50 -8.70
C SER A 47 -10.85 9.69 -8.18
N LEU A 48 -10.01 10.41 -8.93
CA LEU A 48 -8.61 10.68 -8.56
C LEU A 48 -8.50 11.48 -7.27
N VAL A 49 -9.26 12.58 -7.17
CA VAL A 49 -9.25 13.43 -5.99
C VAL A 49 -9.96 12.76 -4.82
N THR A 50 -10.96 11.91 -5.06
CA THR A 50 -11.60 11.12 -3.99
C THR A 50 -10.63 10.13 -3.35
N VAL A 51 -9.79 9.45 -4.14
CA VAL A 51 -8.75 8.57 -3.60
C VAL A 51 -7.71 9.37 -2.79
N LEU A 52 -7.36 10.58 -3.25
CA LEU A 52 -6.52 11.48 -2.48
C LEU A 52 -7.20 11.88 -1.15
N PHE A 53 -8.49 12.20 -1.17
CA PHE A 53 -9.27 12.49 0.03
C PHE A 53 -9.27 11.30 0.99
N GLN A 54 -9.71 10.13 0.53
CA GLN A 54 -9.81 8.89 1.31
C GLN A 54 -8.50 8.54 2.02
N THR A 55 -7.36 8.76 1.37
CA THR A 55 -6.03 8.43 1.92
C THR A 55 -5.47 9.46 2.90
N ASN A 56 -6.05 10.67 2.97
CA ASN A 56 -5.50 11.80 3.75
C ASN A 56 -6.46 12.38 4.81
N TYR A 57 -7.78 12.26 4.67
CA TYR A 57 -8.72 12.95 5.55
C TYR A 57 -8.62 12.54 7.04
N ARG A 58 -8.28 11.27 7.30
CA ARG A 58 -8.05 10.75 8.67
C ARG A 58 -6.64 11.03 9.19
N LYS A 59 -5.69 11.43 8.32
CA LYS A 59 -4.29 11.65 8.70
C LYS A 59 -4.11 13.10 9.14
N ARG A 60 -3.56 13.33 10.33
CA ARG A 60 -3.16 14.67 10.77
C ARG A 60 -1.90 15.08 9.99
N LYS A 61 -2.08 15.81 8.89
CA LYS A 61 -1.00 16.30 8.04
C LYS A 61 -0.79 17.80 8.23
N SER A 62 0.47 18.23 8.24
CA SER A 62 0.81 19.66 8.17
C SER A 62 0.27 20.25 6.86
N TRP A 63 -0.11 21.53 6.90
CA TRP A 63 -0.52 22.31 5.73
C TRP A 63 0.45 22.16 4.56
N ALA A 64 1.75 22.27 4.82
CA ALA A 64 2.79 22.11 3.81
C ALA A 64 2.78 20.71 3.18
N SER A 65 2.34 19.68 3.88
CA SER A 65 2.19 18.34 3.31
C SER A 65 0.96 18.22 2.41
N LEU A 66 -0.14 18.88 2.74
CA LEU A 66 -1.35 18.85 1.91
C LEU A 66 -1.12 19.66 0.62
N VAL A 67 -0.49 20.84 0.72
CA VAL A 67 -0.05 21.64 -0.43
C VAL A 67 0.88 20.86 -1.34
N ARG A 68 1.91 20.21 -0.79
CA ARG A 68 2.79 19.33 -1.58
C ARG A 68 2.05 18.18 -2.24
N ALA A 69 1.04 17.59 -1.59
CA ALA A 69 0.25 16.52 -2.18
C ALA A 69 -0.60 17.02 -3.36
N ALA A 70 -1.21 18.19 -3.25
CA ALA A 70 -1.99 18.81 -4.32
C ALA A 70 -1.11 19.27 -5.49
N ALA A 71 0.02 19.94 -5.20
CA ALA A 71 0.98 20.33 -6.22
C ALA A 71 1.53 19.11 -6.99
N ALA A 72 1.77 18.00 -6.28
CA ALA A 72 2.16 16.75 -6.93
C ALA A 72 1.07 16.21 -7.87
N GLN A 73 -0.23 16.38 -7.58
CA GLN A 73 -1.29 15.96 -8.51
C GLN A 73 -1.28 16.78 -9.80
N LEU A 74 -1.10 18.10 -9.69
CA LEU A 74 -1.02 18.98 -10.86
C LEU A 74 0.21 18.67 -11.71
N GLY A 75 1.37 18.48 -11.08
CA GLY A 75 2.60 18.08 -11.78
C GLY A 75 2.48 16.73 -12.48
N LEU A 76 1.81 15.75 -11.83
CA LEU A 76 1.55 14.44 -12.45
C LEU A 76 0.53 14.52 -13.58
N GLY A 77 -0.46 15.43 -13.50
CA GLY A 77 -1.37 15.72 -14.60
C GLY A 77 -0.67 16.33 -15.81
N LEU A 78 0.26 17.27 -15.59
CA LEU A 78 1.08 17.82 -16.67
C LEU A 78 1.95 16.74 -17.33
N LEU A 79 2.62 15.90 -16.53
CA LEU A 79 3.41 14.78 -17.06
C LEU A 79 2.56 13.77 -17.82
N ALA A 80 1.34 13.50 -17.37
CA ALA A 80 0.40 12.62 -18.06
C ALA A 80 0.03 13.19 -19.43
N TRP A 81 -0.26 14.49 -19.51
CA TRP A 81 -0.57 15.15 -20.78
C TRP A 81 0.64 15.13 -21.74
N ILE A 82 1.85 15.43 -21.26
CA ILE A 82 3.08 15.33 -22.08
C ILE A 82 3.30 13.88 -22.58
N ALA A 83 2.98 12.87 -21.77
CA ALA A 83 3.09 11.47 -22.17
C ALA A 83 2.15 11.08 -23.32
N THR A 84 1.07 11.85 -23.56
CA THR A 84 0.15 11.61 -24.68
C THR A 84 0.58 12.21 -26.01
N TRP A 85 1.63 13.05 -26.04
CA TRP A 85 2.05 13.75 -27.26
C TRP A 85 2.73 12.85 -28.30
N SER A 86 3.53 11.90 -27.86
CA SER A 86 4.26 11.02 -28.77
C SER A 86 4.57 9.67 -28.16
N PHE A 87 4.74 8.68 -29.02
CA PHE A 87 5.09 7.32 -28.62
C PHE A 87 6.37 7.25 -27.75
N PRO A 88 7.49 7.91 -28.11
CA PRO A 88 8.69 7.90 -27.26
C PRO A 88 8.47 8.53 -25.88
N LEU A 89 7.70 9.62 -25.81
CA LEU A 89 7.37 10.26 -24.53
C LEU A 89 6.50 9.37 -23.67
N SER A 90 5.52 8.68 -24.27
CA SER A 90 4.66 7.72 -23.58
C SER A 90 5.48 6.58 -22.98
N VAL A 91 6.39 5.97 -23.75
CA VAL A 91 7.26 4.88 -23.27
C VAL A 91 8.22 5.38 -22.18
N GLY A 92 8.90 6.51 -22.40
CA GLY A 92 9.86 7.08 -21.46
C GLY A 92 9.22 7.49 -20.14
N LEU A 93 8.08 8.18 -20.17
CA LEU A 93 7.40 8.64 -18.96
C LEU A 93 6.72 7.48 -18.22
N ASN A 94 6.14 6.49 -18.92
CA ASN A 94 5.61 5.28 -18.26
C ASN A 94 6.70 4.37 -17.68
N LEU A 95 7.95 4.50 -18.13
CA LEU A 95 9.09 3.84 -17.49
C LEU A 95 9.55 4.61 -16.23
N ILE A 96 9.73 5.93 -16.35
CA ILE A 96 10.37 6.77 -15.31
C ILE A 96 9.42 7.15 -14.18
N VAL A 97 8.21 7.64 -14.49
CA VAL A 97 7.30 8.21 -13.49
C VAL A 97 6.80 7.16 -12.49
N PRO A 98 6.33 5.97 -12.92
CA PRO A 98 5.94 4.92 -11.98
C PRO A 98 7.10 4.45 -11.13
N PHE A 99 8.29 4.32 -11.73
CA PHE A 99 9.51 3.93 -11.01
C PHE A 99 9.81 4.93 -9.89
N ALA A 100 9.88 6.22 -10.22
CA ALA A 100 10.19 7.27 -9.26
C ALA A 100 9.12 7.38 -8.15
N LEU A 101 7.84 7.31 -8.49
CA LEU A 101 6.75 7.37 -7.51
C LEU A 101 6.78 6.19 -6.54
N VAL A 102 6.96 4.98 -7.07
CA VAL A 102 7.03 3.77 -6.25
C VAL A 102 8.29 3.79 -5.40
N PHE A 103 9.45 4.03 -5.99
CA PHE A 103 10.74 4.03 -5.27
C PHE A 103 10.80 5.08 -4.15
N LEU A 104 10.25 6.28 -4.39
CA LEU A 104 10.31 7.38 -3.41
C LEU A 104 9.18 7.33 -2.36
N LYS A 105 8.01 6.75 -2.66
CA LYS A 105 6.83 6.80 -1.78
C LYS A 105 6.36 5.45 -1.24
N ALA A 106 6.71 4.35 -1.90
CA ALA A 106 6.42 3.02 -1.38
C ALA A 106 7.46 2.67 -0.32
N THR A 107 6.99 2.36 0.88
CA THR A 107 7.84 1.78 1.92
C THR A 107 7.18 0.50 2.42
N ARG A 108 7.95 -0.35 3.11
CA ARG A 108 7.43 -1.60 3.71
C ARG A 108 6.24 -1.34 4.65
N PHE A 109 6.24 -0.18 5.32
CA PHE A 109 5.19 0.25 6.25
C PHE A 109 4.06 1.05 5.58
N ASN A 110 4.37 1.76 4.49
CA ASN A 110 3.38 2.53 3.73
C ASN A 110 3.28 2.00 2.30
N LYS A 111 2.72 0.79 2.19
CA LYS A 111 2.58 0.05 0.92
C LYS A 111 1.72 0.75 -0.14
N MET A 112 0.95 1.79 0.21
CA MET A 112 0.02 2.48 -0.71
C MET A 112 0.33 3.98 -0.90
N GLY A 113 1.48 4.45 -0.42
CA GLY A 113 1.87 5.87 -0.49
C GLY A 113 2.00 6.43 -1.91
N TYR A 114 2.33 5.57 -2.88
CA TYR A 114 2.46 5.92 -4.30
C TYR A 114 1.12 5.96 -5.06
N PHE A 115 0.10 5.25 -4.54
CA PHE A 115 -1.07 4.83 -5.31
C PHE A 115 -1.86 6.00 -5.89
N SER A 116 -2.13 7.05 -5.08
CA SER A 116 -2.89 8.22 -5.54
C SER A 116 -2.17 8.98 -6.67
N GLY A 117 -0.86 9.17 -6.57
CA GLY A 117 -0.12 9.87 -7.62
C GLY A 117 -0.02 9.05 -8.90
N LEU A 118 0.26 7.75 -8.76
CA LEU A 118 0.38 6.87 -9.92
C LEU A 118 -0.96 6.69 -10.64
N MET A 119 -2.07 6.66 -9.90
CA MET A 119 -3.40 6.67 -10.46
C MET A 119 -3.66 7.94 -11.28
N THR A 120 -3.30 9.12 -10.77
CA THR A 120 -3.45 10.38 -11.53
C THR A 120 -2.65 10.38 -12.81
N PHE A 121 -1.37 10.00 -12.76
CA PHE A 121 -0.52 9.94 -13.94
C PHE A 121 -1.04 8.97 -15.00
N THR A 122 -1.49 7.78 -14.59
CA THR A 122 -1.95 6.74 -15.52
C THR A 122 -3.34 7.03 -16.07
N PHE A 123 -4.29 7.44 -15.23
CA PHE A 123 -5.69 7.59 -15.62
C PHE A 123 -5.87 8.79 -16.56
N LEU A 124 -5.19 9.91 -16.30
CA LEU A 124 -5.27 11.09 -17.17
C LEU A 124 -4.65 10.84 -18.56
N GLN A 125 -3.77 9.85 -18.72
CA GLN A 125 -3.30 9.41 -20.05
C GLN A 125 -4.35 8.62 -20.84
N LEU A 126 -5.33 8.00 -20.17
CA LEU A 126 -6.34 7.15 -20.83
C LEU A 126 -7.38 7.97 -21.61
N LEU A 127 -7.51 9.25 -21.28
CA LEU A 127 -8.41 10.19 -21.95
C LEU A 127 -7.55 11.38 -22.43
N PRO A 128 -6.85 11.22 -23.57
CA PRO A 128 -6.04 12.29 -24.11
C PRO A 128 -6.94 13.49 -24.42
N VAL A 129 -6.47 14.67 -24.02
CA VAL A 129 -7.13 15.95 -24.23
C VAL A 129 -6.24 16.86 -25.06
N ASP A 130 -6.86 17.68 -25.90
CA ASP A 130 -6.18 18.75 -26.63
C ASP A 130 -5.72 19.85 -25.65
N LEU A 131 -5.08 20.89 -26.17
CA LEU A 131 -4.55 21.98 -25.33
C LEU A 131 -5.67 22.71 -24.57
N ALA A 132 -6.82 22.97 -25.21
CA ALA A 132 -7.95 23.61 -24.54
C ALA A 132 -8.53 22.68 -23.46
N GLY A 133 -8.74 21.41 -23.80
CA GLY A 133 -9.19 20.39 -22.84
C GLY A 133 -8.23 20.19 -21.67
N PHE A 134 -6.92 20.33 -21.87
CA PHE A 134 -5.93 20.29 -20.79
C PHE A 134 -6.14 21.42 -19.78
N PHE A 135 -6.43 22.65 -20.23
CA PHE A 135 -6.72 23.75 -19.32
C PHE A 135 -8.04 23.54 -18.56
N VAL A 136 -9.08 23.02 -19.22
CA VAL A 136 -10.35 22.69 -18.56
C VAL A 136 -10.17 21.56 -17.55
N GLN A 137 -9.42 20.51 -17.90
CA GLN A 137 -9.07 19.40 -17.01
C GLN A 137 -8.26 19.88 -15.80
N THR A 138 -7.31 20.79 -16.01
CA THR A 138 -6.52 21.42 -14.94
C THR A 138 -7.42 22.27 -14.05
N GLY A 139 -8.38 23.02 -14.62
CA GLY A 139 -9.39 23.77 -13.89
C GLY A 139 -10.28 22.87 -13.02
N ALA A 140 -10.76 21.76 -13.57
CA ALA A 140 -11.56 20.76 -12.85
C ALA A 140 -10.75 20.11 -11.70
N MET A 141 -9.46 19.84 -11.93
CA MET A 141 -8.54 19.33 -10.91
C MET A 141 -8.32 20.36 -9.79
N LEU A 142 -8.09 21.63 -10.13
CA LEU A 142 -7.92 22.71 -9.15
C LEU A 142 -9.17 22.92 -8.31
N TYR A 143 -10.35 22.94 -8.94
CA TYR A 143 -11.64 22.99 -8.23
C TYR A 143 -11.79 21.83 -7.24
N SER A 144 -11.56 20.60 -7.71
CA SER A 144 -11.68 19.39 -6.89
C SER A 144 -10.67 19.38 -5.74
N LEU A 145 -9.43 19.83 -5.99
CA LEU A 145 -8.39 19.97 -4.96
C LEU A 145 -8.78 21.03 -3.92
N ALA A 146 -9.39 22.15 -4.33
CA ALA A 146 -9.88 23.16 -3.39
C ALA A 146 -10.96 22.60 -2.46
N CYS A 147 -11.92 21.84 -3.00
CA CYS A 147 -12.91 21.12 -2.20
C CYS A 147 -12.26 20.12 -1.24
N PHE A 148 -11.27 19.36 -1.71
CA PHE A 148 -10.46 18.46 -0.87
C PHE A 148 -9.80 19.21 0.30
N PHE A 149 -9.15 20.34 0.05
CA PHE A 149 -8.50 21.14 1.10
C PHE A 149 -9.50 21.62 2.14
N LEU A 150 -10.62 22.19 1.68
CA LEU A 150 -11.64 22.74 2.56
C LEU A 150 -12.24 21.67 3.46
N LEU A 151 -12.60 20.52 2.89
CA LEU A 151 -13.23 19.43 3.64
C LEU A 151 -12.26 18.69 4.56
N VAL A 152 -11.01 18.48 4.15
CA VAL A 152 -9.99 17.91 5.05
C VAL A 152 -9.76 18.85 6.25
N LYS A 153 -9.66 20.16 6.02
CA LYS A 153 -9.51 21.15 7.09
C LYS A 153 -10.70 21.14 8.03
N LEU A 154 -11.92 21.13 7.49
CA LEU A 154 -13.15 21.07 8.27
C LEU A 154 -13.20 19.79 9.12
N TYR A 155 -12.88 18.65 8.52
CA TYR A 155 -12.87 17.36 9.19
C TYR A 155 -11.83 17.31 10.33
N GLN A 156 -10.60 17.76 10.07
CA GLN A 156 -9.53 17.80 11.07
C GLN A 156 -9.83 18.76 12.21
N ARG A 157 -10.55 19.85 11.95
CA ARG A 157 -11.01 20.78 12.99
C ARG A 157 -12.12 20.16 13.85
N ARG A 158 -13.03 19.40 13.23
CA ARG A 158 -14.18 18.78 13.91
C ARG A 158 -13.81 17.54 14.71
N TYR A 159 -12.80 16.79 14.25
CA TYR A 159 -12.29 15.56 14.87
C TYR A 159 -10.78 15.67 15.08
N PRO A 160 -10.33 16.41 16.11
CA PRO A 160 -8.91 16.50 16.45
C PRO A 160 -8.40 15.11 16.83
N GLN A 161 -7.51 14.55 16.00
CA GLN A 161 -6.85 13.27 16.28
C GLN A 161 -5.74 13.47 17.33
N GLU A 162 -5.79 12.70 18.42
CA GLU A 162 -4.67 12.57 19.36
C GLU A 162 -3.45 11.96 18.65
N LYS A 163 -2.25 12.38 19.04
CA LYS A 163 -1.01 11.77 18.55
C LYS A 163 -0.98 10.31 18.99
N SER A 164 -1.18 9.37 18.05
CA SER A 164 -1.01 7.93 18.27
C SER A 164 0.44 7.52 18.54
N TYR A 165 1.34 8.44 18.90
CA TYR A 165 2.62 8.07 19.47
C TYR A 165 2.48 7.73 20.96
N ARG A 166 1.35 8.04 21.60
CA ARG A 166 1.19 7.85 23.05
C ARG A 166 1.38 6.41 23.49
N ARG A 167 0.77 5.43 22.80
CA ARG A 167 0.98 3.99 23.09
C ARG A 167 2.38 3.49 22.73
N GLU A 168 2.96 4.03 21.66
CA GLU A 168 4.33 3.70 21.24
C GLU A 168 5.34 4.28 22.25
N GLN A 169 5.09 5.48 22.78
CA GLN A 169 5.86 6.15 23.83
C GLN A 169 5.66 5.52 25.20
N GLU A 170 4.44 5.12 25.56
CA GLU A 170 4.13 4.38 26.79
C GLU A 170 4.77 2.99 26.75
N GLY A 171 4.70 2.28 25.62
CA GLY A 171 5.46 1.06 25.38
C GLY A 171 6.96 1.31 25.52
N LEU A 172 7.51 2.30 24.79
CA LEU A 172 8.92 2.73 24.89
C LEU A 172 9.34 3.12 26.31
N ALA A 173 8.45 3.67 27.13
CA ALA A 173 8.71 4.01 28.53
C ALA A 173 8.74 2.76 29.41
N ILE A 174 7.78 1.85 29.26
CA ILE A 174 7.79 0.54 29.94
C ILE A 174 9.07 -0.24 29.61
N LEU A 175 9.57 -0.11 28.38
CA LEU A 175 10.79 -0.76 27.89
C LEU A 175 12.08 0.01 28.22
N ALA A 176 11.95 1.27 28.59
CA ALA A 176 13.02 2.04 29.19
C ALA A 176 13.27 1.59 30.63
N ASP A 177 12.18 1.28 31.32
CA ASP A 177 12.15 0.92 32.74
C ASP A 177 12.32 -0.60 32.96
N THR A 178 12.47 -1.41 31.89
CA THR A 178 12.85 -2.80 32.06
C THR A 178 14.27 -2.88 32.63
N PRO A 179 14.50 -3.76 33.64
CA PRO A 179 15.79 -3.86 34.30
C PRO A 179 16.89 -4.41 33.38
N PHE A 180 16.60 -4.76 32.12
CA PHE A 180 17.55 -5.18 31.09
C PHE A 180 18.82 -4.30 31.00
N TRP A 181 18.74 -3.02 31.34
CA TRP A 181 19.90 -2.13 31.35
C TRP A 181 20.83 -2.33 32.55
N GLU A 182 20.33 -2.95 33.61
CA GLU A 182 21.10 -3.35 34.78
C GLU A 182 21.86 -4.63 34.49
N LYS A 183 23.14 -4.64 34.87
CA LYS A 183 24.02 -5.79 34.67
C LYS A 183 23.45 -7.07 35.30
N ALA A 184 22.88 -6.97 36.50
CA ALA A 184 22.29 -8.09 37.22
C ALA A 184 21.14 -8.76 36.43
N ALA A 185 20.27 -7.96 35.80
CA ALA A 185 19.17 -8.50 35.00
C ALA A 185 19.67 -9.12 33.70
N ARG A 186 20.70 -8.56 33.05
CA ARG A 186 21.32 -9.19 31.86
C ARG A 186 21.93 -10.53 32.20
N THR A 187 22.66 -10.63 33.31
CA THR A 187 23.26 -11.90 33.76
C THR A 187 22.18 -12.94 34.05
N ALA A 188 21.08 -12.56 34.69
CA ALA A 188 19.95 -13.46 34.92
C ALA A 188 19.26 -13.90 33.60
N LEU A 189 19.18 -13.01 32.61
CA LEU A 189 18.66 -13.34 31.27
C LEU A 189 19.59 -14.28 30.49
N GLU A 190 20.91 -14.12 30.64
CA GLU A 190 21.90 -15.02 30.05
C GLU A 190 21.80 -16.41 30.66
N GLU A 191 21.78 -16.52 31.99
CA GLU A 191 21.66 -17.78 32.72
C GLU A 191 20.37 -18.51 32.33
N ARG A 192 19.23 -17.81 32.32
CA ARG A 192 17.96 -18.40 31.92
C ARG A 192 17.91 -18.77 30.44
N GLY A 193 18.59 -18.00 29.58
CA GLY A 193 18.67 -18.30 28.16
C GLY A 193 19.55 -19.52 27.87
N ASP A 194 20.63 -19.73 28.63
CA ASP A 194 21.49 -20.91 28.55
C ASP A 194 20.74 -22.17 29.01
N GLU A 195 19.93 -22.08 30.08
CA GLU A 195 19.04 -23.17 30.50
C GLU A 195 18.06 -23.57 29.38
N LEU A 196 17.36 -22.59 28.80
CA LEU A 196 16.41 -22.82 27.71
C LEU A 196 17.10 -23.33 26.43
N LEU A 197 18.34 -22.94 26.18
CA LEU A 197 19.14 -23.46 25.06
C LEU A 197 19.52 -24.92 25.30
N GLY A 198 19.80 -25.30 26.55
CA GLY A 198 20.01 -26.68 26.97
C GLY A 198 18.77 -27.55 26.77
N GLU A 199 17.61 -27.08 27.25
CA GLU A 199 16.31 -27.75 27.05
C GLU A 199 15.96 -27.88 25.56
N ALA A 200 16.18 -26.82 24.77
CA ALA A 200 15.99 -26.84 23.32
C ALA A 200 17.02 -27.73 22.58
N GLY A 201 18.13 -28.08 23.25
CA GLY A 201 19.18 -28.95 22.75
C GLY A 201 18.73 -30.40 22.56
N GLU A 202 17.84 -30.86 23.45
CA GLU A 202 17.39 -32.25 23.57
C GLU A 202 16.29 -32.65 22.58
N GLY A 203 15.59 -31.67 21.99
CA GLY A 203 14.53 -31.90 20.99
C GLY A 203 14.99 -31.76 19.54
N GLU A 204 14.52 -32.67 18.68
CA GLU A 204 14.76 -32.67 17.22
C GLU A 204 13.60 -32.08 16.40
N ASP A 205 12.49 -31.70 17.04
CA ASP A 205 11.33 -31.10 16.39
C ASP A 205 11.58 -29.64 15.96
N GLU A 206 10.79 -29.18 14.97
CA GLU A 206 10.93 -27.85 14.36
C GLU A 206 10.90 -26.70 15.38
N LEU A 207 10.18 -26.88 16.49
CA LEU A 207 10.05 -25.87 17.54
C LEU A 207 11.36 -25.71 18.32
N HIS A 208 12.01 -26.82 18.70
CA HIS A 208 13.31 -26.82 19.37
C HIS A 208 14.41 -26.28 18.45
N ILE A 209 14.37 -26.61 17.16
CA ILE A 209 15.27 -26.04 16.15
C ILE A 209 15.08 -24.51 16.02
N SER A 210 13.84 -24.04 15.99
CA SER A 210 13.51 -22.60 15.91
C SER A 210 13.98 -21.85 17.16
N VAL A 211 13.73 -22.40 18.34
CA VAL A 211 14.15 -21.83 19.63
C VAL A 211 15.67 -21.74 19.72
N ARG A 212 16.40 -22.79 19.33
CA ARG A 212 17.87 -22.81 19.28
C ARG A 212 18.44 -21.79 18.28
N ASN A 213 17.85 -21.69 17.10
CA ASN A 213 18.22 -20.70 16.07
C ASN A 213 18.00 -19.25 16.53
N PHE A 214 17.10 -19.03 17.49
CA PHE A 214 16.84 -17.72 18.07
C PHE A 214 17.71 -17.43 19.30
N LEU A 215 17.75 -18.34 20.27
CA LEU A 215 18.47 -18.18 21.54
C LEU A 215 19.98 -18.08 21.33
N HIS A 216 20.54 -18.85 20.40
CA HIS A 216 22.00 -18.88 20.21
C HIS A 216 22.55 -17.53 19.72
N PRO A 217 22.01 -16.88 18.67
CA PRO A 217 22.40 -15.50 18.32
C PRO A 217 22.08 -14.49 19.41
N PHE A 218 20.99 -14.67 20.15
CA PHE A 218 20.54 -13.76 21.20
C PHE A 218 21.49 -13.74 22.41
N LEU A 219 21.93 -14.91 22.87
CA LEU A 219 22.91 -15.07 23.95
C LEU A 219 24.29 -14.54 23.55
N ILE A 220 24.73 -14.79 22.31
CA ILE A 220 25.97 -14.19 21.79
C ILE A 220 25.90 -12.67 21.85
N LEU A 221 24.74 -12.11 21.51
CA LEU A 221 24.52 -10.67 21.46
C LEU A 221 24.45 -10.04 22.85
N LEU A 222 23.88 -10.73 23.83
CA LEU A 222 23.91 -10.37 25.26
C LEU A 222 25.35 -10.37 25.80
N ARG A 223 26.11 -11.43 25.54
CA ARG A 223 27.50 -11.57 26.02
C ARG A 223 28.42 -10.50 25.42
N LYS A 224 28.29 -10.24 24.12
CA LYS A 224 29.06 -9.19 23.42
C LYS A 224 28.75 -7.77 23.92
N PHE A 225 27.60 -7.57 24.53
CA PHE A 225 27.22 -6.28 25.11
C PHE A 225 28.14 -5.89 26.29
N ASP A 226 28.62 -6.87 27.06
CA ASP A 226 29.51 -6.68 28.21
C ASP A 226 31.02 -6.66 27.81
N GLU A 227 31.37 -7.20 26.64
CA GLU A 227 32.73 -7.15 26.06
C GLU A 227 33.03 -5.82 25.37
N GLY A 228 32.04 -5.23 24.67
CA GLY A 228 32.20 -3.96 23.95
C GLY A 228 32.48 -2.74 24.83
N GLU A 229 32.29 -2.82 26.16
CA GLU A 229 32.72 -1.78 27.10
C GLU A 229 34.24 -1.79 27.36
N ARG A 230 34.96 -2.88 27.08
CA ARG A 230 36.36 -3.06 27.49
C ARG A 230 37.40 -2.63 26.45
N ASP A 231 37.12 -2.69 25.15
CA ASP A 231 38.18 -2.70 24.13
C ASP A 231 38.32 -1.47 23.20
N GLU A 232 37.44 -0.46 23.18
CA GLU A 232 37.55 0.62 22.16
C GLU A 232 37.42 2.05 22.71
N ALA A 233 38.31 2.41 23.64
CA ALA A 233 38.48 3.79 24.11
C ALA A 233 39.13 4.75 23.07
N GLY A 234 39.45 4.31 21.84
CA GLY A 234 40.41 5.03 20.98
C GLY A 234 40.04 5.34 19.52
N ALA A 235 39.08 4.66 18.87
CA ALA A 235 38.91 4.81 17.41
C ALA A 235 37.61 5.54 17.04
N SER A 236 37.72 6.83 16.70
CA SER A 236 36.62 7.59 16.10
C SER A 236 36.40 7.13 14.66
N TRP A 237 35.28 6.46 14.39
CA TRP A 237 34.91 6.07 13.02
C TRP A 237 34.35 7.29 12.28
N PRO A 238 35.03 7.83 11.25
CA PRO A 238 34.50 8.94 10.48
C PRO A 238 33.31 8.45 9.67
N MET A 239 32.16 9.12 9.81
CA MET A 239 30.98 8.84 9.01
C MET A 239 31.33 9.04 7.51
N PRO A 240 31.13 8.04 6.62
CA PRO A 240 31.59 8.13 5.24
C PRO A 240 31.02 9.36 4.53
N ARG A 241 31.91 10.19 3.97
CA ARG A 241 31.60 11.51 3.35
C ARG A 241 30.72 11.44 2.09
N HIS A 242 30.35 10.26 1.61
CA HIS A 242 29.51 10.12 0.41
C HIS A 242 28.00 10.19 0.73
N GLN A 243 27.55 11.31 1.32
CA GLN A 243 26.15 11.66 1.52
C GLN A 243 25.63 12.68 0.48
N ARG A 244 26.19 12.69 -0.74
CA ARG A 244 25.58 13.48 -1.83
C ARG A 244 24.18 12.93 -2.13
N PRO A 245 23.14 13.77 -2.31
CA PRO A 245 21.76 13.30 -2.44
C PRO A 245 21.58 12.31 -3.59
N LEU A 246 22.30 12.52 -4.70
CA LEU A 246 22.31 11.62 -5.87
C LEU A 246 23.05 10.31 -5.60
N GLY A 247 24.20 10.35 -4.92
CA GLY A 247 24.96 9.15 -4.54
C GLY A 247 24.18 8.27 -3.56
N LYS A 248 23.44 8.87 -2.63
CA LYS A 248 22.54 8.18 -1.71
C LYS A 248 21.35 7.53 -2.43
N LEU A 249 20.79 8.21 -3.43
CA LEU A 249 19.70 7.68 -4.26
C LEU A 249 20.18 6.47 -5.08
N LEU A 250 21.31 6.59 -5.77
CA LEU A 250 21.89 5.51 -6.56
C LEU A 250 22.33 4.33 -5.69
N TYR A 251 22.88 4.60 -4.50
CA TYR A 251 23.22 3.57 -3.52
C TYR A 251 21.98 2.83 -2.98
N GLN A 252 20.85 3.54 -2.85
CA GLN A 252 19.56 2.94 -2.49
C GLN A 252 18.91 2.18 -3.65
N MET A 253 19.28 2.47 -4.90
CA MET A 253 18.87 1.70 -6.08
C MET A 253 19.63 0.37 -6.18
N ARG A 254 19.57 -0.45 -5.12
CA ARG A 254 20.04 -1.83 -5.19
C ARG A 254 18.97 -2.68 -5.88
N PRO A 255 19.31 -3.53 -6.86
CA PRO A 255 18.35 -4.45 -7.49
C PRO A 255 17.76 -5.47 -6.50
N ASP A 256 18.38 -5.62 -5.33
CA ASP A 256 17.87 -6.45 -4.23
C ASP A 256 16.88 -5.73 -3.31
N GLY A 257 16.72 -4.43 -3.47
CA GLY A 257 15.76 -3.62 -2.74
C GLY A 257 14.32 -4.04 -3.05
N PHE A 258 13.47 -4.03 -2.03
CA PHE A 258 12.03 -4.23 -2.24
C PHE A 258 11.44 -3.12 -3.13
N GLU A 259 11.85 -1.88 -2.83
CA GLU A 259 11.37 -0.67 -3.46
C GLU A 259 11.71 -0.64 -4.95
N THR A 260 12.93 -1.04 -5.32
CA THR A 260 13.40 -1.11 -6.72
C THR A 260 12.71 -2.23 -7.50
N ARG A 261 12.65 -3.45 -6.96
CA ARG A 261 11.98 -4.59 -7.61
C ARG A 261 10.50 -4.31 -7.87
N PHE A 262 9.83 -3.68 -6.91
CA PHE A 262 8.44 -3.30 -7.10
C PHE A 262 8.28 -2.14 -8.09
N ALA A 263 9.14 -1.11 -8.01
CA ALA A 263 9.15 -0.01 -8.96
C ALA A 263 9.35 -0.47 -10.41
N LEU A 264 10.30 -1.38 -10.64
CA LEU A 264 10.58 -1.95 -11.97
C LEU A 264 9.38 -2.73 -12.51
N ARG A 265 8.73 -3.58 -11.70
CA ARG A 265 7.52 -4.31 -12.11
C ARG A 265 6.37 -3.36 -12.47
N MET A 266 6.13 -2.33 -11.66
CA MET A 266 5.08 -1.34 -11.95
C MET A 266 5.35 -0.58 -13.26
N SER A 267 6.59 -0.14 -13.47
CA SER A 267 6.96 0.50 -14.73
C SER A 267 6.82 -0.44 -15.92
N ALA A 268 7.31 -1.68 -15.83
CA ALA A 268 7.19 -2.66 -16.90
C ALA A 268 5.72 -2.93 -17.27
N VAL A 269 4.84 -3.15 -16.29
CA VAL A 269 3.40 -3.36 -16.53
C VAL A 269 2.80 -2.16 -17.28
N LEU A 270 3.07 -0.94 -16.83
CA LEU A 270 2.48 0.26 -17.43
C LEU A 270 3.05 0.51 -18.83
N THR A 271 4.36 0.44 -19.02
CA THR A 271 4.99 0.62 -20.33
C THR A 271 4.47 -0.41 -21.34
N ILE A 272 4.40 -1.70 -20.98
CA ILE A 272 3.89 -2.74 -21.90
C ILE A 272 2.40 -2.55 -22.19
N SER A 273 1.60 -2.20 -21.17
CA SER A 273 0.17 -1.99 -21.36
C SER A 273 -0.13 -0.78 -22.25
N PHE A 274 0.59 0.34 -22.07
CA PHE A 274 0.43 1.53 -22.92
C PHE A 274 1.04 1.32 -24.32
N LEU A 275 2.12 0.55 -24.44
CA LEU A 275 2.64 0.11 -25.73
C LEU A 275 1.58 -0.68 -26.51
N PHE A 276 0.86 -1.58 -25.84
CA PHE A 276 -0.26 -2.29 -26.44
C PHE A 276 -1.35 -1.32 -26.94
N VAL A 277 -1.72 -0.31 -26.15
CA VAL A 277 -2.71 0.70 -26.57
C VAL A 277 -2.31 1.40 -27.87
N HIS A 278 -1.04 1.83 -27.97
CA HIS A 278 -0.52 2.50 -29.18
C HIS A 278 -0.49 1.58 -30.40
N ILE A 279 -0.13 0.30 -30.22
CA ILE A 279 -0.05 -0.67 -31.32
C ILE A 279 -1.44 -1.10 -31.77
N SER A 280 -2.36 -1.35 -30.83
CA SER A 280 -3.68 -1.91 -31.16
C SER A 280 -4.60 -0.90 -31.84
N GLY A 281 -4.45 0.40 -31.53
CA GLY A 281 -5.29 1.47 -32.09
C GLY A 281 -6.80 1.36 -31.75
N ALA A 282 -7.20 0.36 -30.96
CA ALA A 282 -8.59 0.14 -30.62
C ALA A 282 -9.12 1.15 -29.60
N ASP A 283 -10.35 1.63 -29.82
CA ASP A 283 -11.00 2.68 -29.01
C ASP A 283 -11.02 2.39 -27.51
N HIS A 284 -11.09 1.11 -27.13
CA HIS A 284 -11.22 0.65 -25.74
C HIS A 284 -9.96 0.01 -25.16
N ALA A 285 -8.84 0.02 -25.89
CA ALA A 285 -7.59 -0.60 -25.47
C ALA A 285 -7.08 -0.06 -24.11
N TYR A 286 -7.46 1.18 -23.77
CA TYR A 286 -7.14 1.83 -22.50
C TYR A 286 -7.67 1.07 -21.26
N TRP A 287 -8.60 0.12 -21.42
CA TRP A 287 -9.06 -0.75 -20.34
C TRP A 287 -7.98 -1.72 -19.86
N LEU A 288 -7.01 -2.07 -20.70
CA LEU A 288 -5.89 -2.92 -20.32
C LEU A 288 -4.97 -2.27 -19.27
N PRO A 289 -4.32 -1.10 -19.53
CA PRO A 289 -3.47 -0.45 -18.52
C PRO A 289 -4.23 -0.10 -17.25
N LEU A 290 -5.51 0.28 -17.37
CA LEU A 290 -6.40 0.54 -16.23
C LEU A 290 -6.52 -0.69 -15.32
N ASN A 291 -6.83 -1.86 -15.87
CA ASN A 291 -6.98 -3.06 -15.06
C ASN A 291 -5.63 -3.60 -14.58
N ALA A 292 -4.58 -3.56 -15.42
CA ALA A 292 -3.26 -4.03 -15.07
C ALA A 292 -2.67 -3.26 -13.87
N PHE A 293 -2.83 -1.93 -13.84
CA PHE A 293 -2.45 -1.08 -12.72
C PHE A 293 -3.15 -1.46 -11.41
N LEU A 294 -4.47 -1.71 -11.46
CA LEU A 294 -5.28 -2.01 -10.26
C LEU A 294 -5.03 -3.42 -9.69
N LEU A 295 -4.46 -4.31 -10.52
CA LEU A 295 -4.12 -5.69 -10.18
C LEU A 295 -2.75 -5.80 -9.54
N LEU A 296 -1.75 -5.08 -10.04
CA LEU A 296 -0.39 -5.19 -9.54
C LEU A 296 -0.28 -4.59 -8.12
N ARG A 297 0.15 -5.42 -7.17
CA ARG A 297 0.43 -5.05 -5.78
C ARG A 297 1.92 -5.22 -5.49
N PRO A 298 2.43 -4.62 -4.40
CA PRO A 298 3.84 -4.76 -4.06
C PRO A 298 4.28 -6.20 -3.81
N MET A 299 3.42 -7.01 -3.19
CA MET A 299 3.67 -8.42 -2.89
C MET A 299 3.08 -9.34 -3.97
N TYR A 300 3.73 -10.49 -4.18
CA TYR A 300 3.24 -11.51 -5.10
C TYR A 300 1.92 -12.11 -4.62
N GLU A 301 1.84 -12.53 -3.35
CA GLU A 301 0.63 -13.13 -2.79
C GLU A 301 -0.55 -12.15 -2.83
N ASP A 302 -0.31 -10.88 -2.51
CA ASP A 302 -1.33 -9.83 -2.59
C ASP A 302 -1.81 -9.61 -4.03
N SER A 303 -0.89 -9.65 -5.01
CA SER A 303 -1.24 -9.52 -6.43
C SER A 303 -2.06 -10.72 -6.90
N ARG A 304 -1.67 -11.95 -6.53
CA ARG A 304 -2.39 -13.18 -6.88
C ARG A 304 -3.80 -13.18 -6.30
N TYR A 305 -3.93 -12.84 -5.02
CA TYR A 305 -5.24 -12.69 -4.39
C TYR A 305 -6.09 -11.63 -5.10
N ARG A 306 -5.50 -10.47 -5.44
CA ARG A 306 -6.18 -9.39 -6.15
C ARG A 306 -6.61 -9.78 -7.56
N MET A 307 -5.82 -10.57 -8.28
CA MET A 307 -6.17 -11.09 -9.62
C MET A 307 -7.37 -12.02 -9.55
N LEU A 308 -7.38 -12.96 -8.59
CA LEU A 308 -8.51 -13.87 -8.38
C LEU A 308 -9.78 -13.12 -7.99
N THR A 309 -9.71 -12.22 -7.00
CA THR A 309 -10.90 -11.47 -6.56
C THR A 309 -11.43 -10.53 -7.62
N ARG A 310 -10.55 -9.94 -8.44
CA ARG A 310 -10.95 -9.06 -9.54
C ARG A 310 -11.59 -9.84 -10.68
N PHE A 311 -11.00 -10.96 -11.09
CA PHE A 311 -11.57 -11.82 -12.14
C PHE A 311 -12.95 -12.34 -11.74
N LEU A 312 -13.06 -12.98 -10.56
CA LEU A 312 -14.34 -13.49 -10.05
C LEU A 312 -15.37 -12.38 -9.83
N GLY A 313 -14.93 -11.22 -9.32
CA GLY A 313 -15.82 -10.09 -9.09
C GLY A 313 -16.30 -9.43 -10.38
N THR A 314 -15.46 -9.39 -11.43
CA THR A 314 -15.88 -8.89 -12.74
C THR A 314 -16.83 -9.87 -13.41
N ALA A 315 -16.54 -11.17 -13.39
CA ALA A 315 -17.48 -12.18 -13.90
C ALA A 315 -18.84 -12.11 -13.18
N GLY A 316 -18.84 -12.05 -11.85
CA GLY A 316 -20.07 -11.91 -11.07
C GLY A 316 -20.81 -10.59 -11.35
N GLY A 317 -20.09 -9.48 -11.51
CA GLY A 317 -20.67 -8.20 -11.89
C GLY A 317 -21.30 -8.22 -13.28
N CYS A 318 -20.63 -8.80 -14.27
CA CYS A 318 -21.14 -8.96 -15.63
C CYS A 318 -22.43 -9.80 -15.66
N ILE A 319 -22.49 -10.91 -14.93
CA ILE A 319 -23.69 -11.74 -14.81
C ILE A 319 -24.86 -10.94 -14.21
N ILE A 320 -24.61 -10.23 -13.10
CA ILE A 320 -25.64 -9.39 -12.45
C ILE A 320 -26.15 -8.32 -13.41
N MET A 321 -25.26 -7.62 -14.11
CA MET A 321 -25.66 -6.56 -15.04
C MET A 321 -26.43 -7.09 -16.25
N SER A 322 -26.05 -8.27 -16.77
CA SER A 322 -26.77 -8.93 -17.87
C SER A 322 -28.22 -9.26 -17.50
N LEU A 323 -28.49 -9.59 -16.24
CA LEU A 323 -29.85 -9.85 -15.73
C LEU A 323 -30.62 -8.57 -15.42
N LEU A 324 -29.91 -7.50 -15.05
CA LEU A 324 -30.52 -6.27 -14.53
C LEU A 324 -30.85 -5.26 -15.63
N PHE A 325 -30.03 -5.17 -16.69
CA PHE A 325 -30.26 -4.23 -17.79
C PHE A 325 -31.59 -4.44 -18.53
N PRO A 326 -32.05 -5.68 -18.82
CA PRO A 326 -33.37 -5.89 -19.41
C PRO A 326 -34.53 -5.33 -18.57
N VAL A 327 -34.34 -5.21 -17.25
CA VAL A 327 -35.36 -4.76 -16.28
C VAL A 327 -35.32 -3.26 -16.03
N LEU A 328 -34.19 -2.60 -16.30
CA LEU A 328 -34.00 -1.16 -16.08
C LEU A 328 -33.64 -0.42 -17.38
N PRO A 329 -34.55 -0.37 -18.37
CA PRO A 329 -34.32 0.40 -19.58
C PRO A 329 -34.31 1.91 -19.29
N GLY A 330 -33.35 2.61 -19.89
CA GLY A 330 -33.34 4.08 -19.97
C GLY A 330 -32.30 4.78 -19.08
N MET A 331 -31.90 5.98 -19.51
CA MET A 331 -30.81 6.77 -18.92
C MET A 331 -30.95 6.97 -17.40
N GLN A 332 -32.17 7.20 -16.90
CA GLN A 332 -32.44 7.40 -15.47
C GLN A 332 -32.16 6.12 -14.65
N GLY A 333 -32.44 4.93 -15.21
CA GLY A 333 -32.16 3.64 -14.58
C GLY A 333 -30.67 3.40 -14.40
N HIS A 334 -29.86 3.65 -15.44
CA HIS A 334 -28.40 3.52 -15.38
C HIS A 334 -27.77 4.48 -14.36
N PHE A 335 -28.20 5.74 -14.30
CA PHE A 335 -27.70 6.70 -13.31
C PHE A 335 -28.12 6.33 -11.87
N GLY A 336 -29.37 5.92 -11.66
CA GLY A 336 -29.85 5.49 -10.35
C GLY A 336 -29.08 4.25 -9.84
N LEU A 337 -28.86 3.28 -10.72
CA LEU A 337 -28.08 2.09 -10.43
C LEU A 337 -26.60 2.43 -10.15
N ALA A 338 -26.00 3.33 -10.93
CA ALA A 338 -24.63 3.78 -10.70
C ALA A 338 -24.49 4.46 -9.33
N ALA A 339 -25.42 5.35 -8.95
CA ALA A 339 -25.42 6.02 -7.65
C ALA A 339 -25.52 5.02 -6.50
N LEU A 340 -26.44 4.05 -6.60
CA LEU A 340 -26.59 2.97 -5.61
C LEU A 340 -25.32 2.13 -5.49
N MET A 341 -24.74 1.71 -6.62
CA MET A 341 -23.54 0.89 -6.66
C MET A 341 -22.31 1.61 -6.13
N VAL A 342 -22.20 2.93 -6.30
CA VAL A 342 -21.11 3.73 -5.72
C VAL A 342 -21.20 3.80 -4.19
N ILE A 343 -22.41 3.96 -3.64
CA ILE A 343 -22.63 3.93 -2.19
C ILE A 343 -22.19 2.56 -1.66
N CYS A 344 -22.66 1.49 -2.31
CA CYS A 344 -22.27 0.13 -1.98
C CYS A 344 -20.76 -0.11 -2.16
N MET A 345 -20.09 0.50 -3.13
CA MET A 345 -18.66 0.32 -3.37
C MET A 345 -17.80 0.75 -2.17
N TYR A 346 -18.10 1.91 -1.58
CA TYR A 346 -17.32 2.48 -0.47
C TYR A 346 -17.62 1.84 0.88
N THR A 347 -18.75 1.13 1.04
CA THR A 347 -19.01 0.31 2.23
C THR A 347 -18.29 -1.03 2.21
N ALA A 348 -17.81 -1.46 1.03
CA ALA A 348 -17.05 -2.69 0.88
C ALA A 348 -15.58 -2.49 1.26
N THR A 349 -14.95 -3.51 1.82
CA THR A 349 -13.50 -3.51 2.03
C THR A 349 -12.78 -3.59 0.67
N PRO A 350 -11.92 -2.60 0.33
CA PRO A 350 -11.17 -2.62 -0.93
C PRO A 350 -10.24 -3.84 -0.96
N GLY A 351 -10.32 -4.67 -1.99
CA GLY A 351 -9.53 -5.91 -2.08
C GLY A 351 -10.38 -7.15 -2.31
N THR A 352 -11.61 -7.13 -1.80
CA THR A 352 -12.51 -8.28 -1.79
C THR A 352 -13.24 -8.50 -3.12
N CYS A 353 -13.72 -9.73 -3.33
CA CYS A 353 -14.58 -10.07 -4.46
C CYS A 353 -15.85 -9.21 -4.46
N VAL A 354 -16.49 -9.02 -3.30
CA VAL A 354 -17.72 -8.21 -3.20
C VAL A 354 -17.48 -6.75 -3.57
N HIS A 355 -16.32 -6.19 -3.22
CA HIS A 355 -15.95 -4.85 -3.69
C HIS A 355 -15.76 -4.83 -5.22
N ALA A 356 -15.12 -5.85 -5.80
CA ALA A 356 -14.91 -5.94 -7.25
C ALA A 356 -16.22 -6.09 -8.04
N VAL A 357 -17.21 -6.83 -7.52
CA VAL A 357 -18.57 -6.89 -8.09
C VAL A 357 -19.19 -5.50 -8.14
N ARG A 358 -19.23 -4.79 -7.01
CA ARG A 358 -19.83 -3.44 -6.91
C ARG A 358 -19.15 -2.43 -7.84
N VAL A 359 -17.82 -2.45 -7.91
CA VAL A 359 -17.04 -1.61 -8.84
C VAL A 359 -17.38 -1.93 -10.30
N THR A 360 -17.57 -3.22 -10.63
CA THR A 360 -17.89 -3.65 -11.99
C THR A 360 -19.31 -3.22 -12.36
N CYS A 361 -20.29 -3.43 -11.49
CA CYS A 361 -21.66 -2.96 -11.71
C CYS A 361 -21.73 -1.44 -11.87
N PHE A 362 -21.03 -0.69 -11.01
CA PHE A 362 -20.92 0.77 -11.16
C PHE A 362 -20.30 1.16 -12.51
N ALA A 363 -19.16 0.56 -12.87
CA ALA A 363 -18.46 0.89 -14.11
C ALA A 363 -19.29 0.53 -15.35
N LEU A 364 -19.90 -0.66 -15.39
CA LEU A 364 -20.76 -1.09 -16.49
C LEU A 364 -21.98 -0.18 -16.62
N SER A 365 -22.64 0.20 -15.53
CA SER A 365 -23.78 1.13 -15.57
C SER A 365 -23.44 2.46 -16.25
N MET A 366 -22.21 2.96 -16.06
CA MET A 366 -21.74 4.20 -16.69
C MET A 366 -21.28 3.98 -18.13
N VAL A 367 -20.63 2.85 -18.41
CA VAL A 367 -20.05 2.52 -19.72
C VAL A 367 -21.16 2.22 -20.73
N THR A 368 -22.24 1.56 -20.32
CA THR A 368 -23.37 1.24 -21.21
C THR A 368 -24.17 2.47 -21.65
N LEU A 369 -23.94 3.64 -21.07
CA LEU A 369 -24.47 4.91 -21.58
C LEU A 369 -23.72 5.40 -22.83
N ALA A 370 -22.47 4.96 -23.02
CA ALA A 370 -21.62 5.37 -24.12
C ALA A 370 -21.43 4.27 -25.20
N MET A 371 -21.65 3.01 -24.84
CA MET A 371 -21.53 1.86 -25.76
C MET A 371 -22.61 0.81 -25.49
N GLY A 372 -22.84 -0.09 -26.45
CA GLY A 372 -23.80 -1.19 -26.30
C GLY A 372 -23.50 -2.11 -25.12
N GLU A 373 -24.54 -2.70 -24.53
CA GLU A 373 -24.43 -3.53 -23.32
C GLU A 373 -23.60 -4.79 -23.54
N GLU A 374 -23.85 -5.51 -24.63
CA GLU A 374 -23.15 -6.76 -24.96
C GLU A 374 -21.66 -6.51 -25.22
N THR A 375 -21.34 -5.47 -26.00
CA THR A 375 -19.95 -5.10 -26.30
C THR A 375 -19.22 -4.63 -25.04
N ALA A 376 -19.88 -3.88 -24.15
CA ALA A 376 -19.30 -3.46 -22.88
C ALA A 376 -18.90 -4.66 -22.00
N ILE A 377 -19.77 -5.67 -21.91
CA ILE A 377 -19.53 -6.87 -21.09
C ILE A 377 -18.39 -7.71 -21.68
N GLU A 378 -18.41 -7.96 -22.99
CA GLU A 378 -17.38 -8.76 -23.67
C GLU A 378 -16.00 -8.11 -23.52
N LEU A 379 -15.87 -6.82 -23.88
CA LEU A 379 -14.63 -6.08 -23.78
C LEU A 379 -14.11 -6.06 -22.34
N ARG A 380 -15.02 -5.96 -21.35
CA ARG A 380 -14.63 -5.91 -19.94
C ARG A 380 -13.97 -7.21 -19.51
N MET A 381 -14.53 -8.34 -19.92
CA MET A 381 -13.96 -9.66 -19.62
C MET A 381 -12.63 -9.86 -20.34
N VAL A 382 -12.55 -9.54 -21.64
CA VAL A 382 -11.32 -9.70 -22.44
C VAL A 382 -10.16 -8.89 -21.84
N TYR A 383 -10.36 -7.60 -21.54
CA TYR A 383 -9.28 -6.76 -21.01
C TYR A 383 -8.92 -7.11 -19.56
N VAL A 384 -9.85 -7.59 -18.74
CA VAL A 384 -9.52 -8.09 -17.39
C VAL A 384 -8.69 -9.37 -17.49
N MET A 385 -9.04 -10.31 -18.38
CA MET A 385 -8.25 -11.51 -18.63
C MET A 385 -6.85 -11.17 -19.16
N GLY A 386 -6.77 -10.27 -20.14
CA GLY A 386 -5.49 -9.78 -20.67
C GLY A 386 -4.62 -9.11 -19.60
N ALA A 387 -5.23 -8.31 -18.71
CA ALA A 387 -4.52 -7.68 -17.60
C ALA A 387 -4.02 -8.70 -16.58
N VAL A 388 -4.82 -9.73 -16.25
CA VAL A 388 -4.41 -10.83 -15.36
C VAL A 388 -3.23 -11.59 -15.98
N PHE A 389 -3.30 -11.92 -17.27
CA PHE A 389 -2.22 -12.60 -17.99
C PHE A 389 -0.93 -11.77 -17.95
N LEU A 390 -0.99 -10.48 -18.33
CA LEU A 390 0.16 -9.59 -18.34
C LEU A 390 0.81 -9.47 -16.95
N VAL A 391 -0.01 -9.26 -15.91
CA VAL A 391 0.48 -9.12 -14.53
C VAL A 391 1.06 -10.44 -14.00
N LEU A 392 0.51 -11.60 -14.38
CA LEU A 392 1.06 -12.91 -14.05
C LEU A 392 2.45 -13.12 -14.67
N VAL A 393 2.59 -12.83 -15.97
CA VAL A 393 3.87 -12.94 -16.69
C VAL A 393 4.93 -12.06 -16.02
N ILE A 394 4.62 -10.79 -15.78
CA ILE A 394 5.58 -9.86 -15.17
C ILE A 394 5.92 -10.28 -13.74
N ASN A 395 4.93 -10.69 -12.93
CA ASN A 395 5.20 -11.16 -11.58
C ASN A 395 6.01 -12.47 -11.53
N ARG A 396 5.93 -13.31 -12.57
CA ARG A 396 6.69 -14.56 -12.66
C ARG A 396 8.12 -14.33 -13.11
N PHE A 397 8.36 -13.46 -14.09
CA PHE A 397 9.67 -13.30 -14.74
C PHE A 397 10.47 -12.09 -14.27
N PHE A 398 9.84 -10.98 -13.87
CA PHE A 398 10.54 -9.76 -13.45
C PHE A 398 10.66 -9.69 -11.92
N PHE A 399 11.79 -10.16 -11.38
CA PHE A 399 12.16 -10.03 -9.95
C PHE A 399 11.07 -10.54 -8.98
N PRO A 400 10.84 -11.86 -8.88
CA PRO A 400 9.84 -12.41 -7.98
C PRO A 400 10.14 -12.02 -6.53
N THR A 401 9.13 -11.53 -5.82
CA THR A 401 9.20 -11.20 -4.39
C THR A 401 8.12 -11.96 -3.65
N SER A 402 8.51 -12.88 -2.78
CA SER A 402 7.59 -13.59 -1.87
C SER A 402 7.59 -12.95 -0.49
N MET A 403 6.47 -13.02 0.21
CA MET A 403 6.36 -12.56 1.60
C MET A 403 7.32 -13.32 2.51
N GLY A 404 7.50 -14.63 2.30
CA GLY A 404 8.41 -15.46 3.10
C GLY A 404 9.88 -15.04 3.00
N GLN A 405 10.38 -14.78 1.78
CA GLN A 405 11.74 -14.28 1.58
C GLN A 405 11.91 -12.89 2.19
N GLN A 406 10.91 -12.02 2.06
CA GLN A 406 10.99 -10.67 2.59
C GLN A 406 10.93 -10.64 4.13
N PHE A 407 10.15 -11.54 4.74
CA PHE A 407 10.12 -11.73 6.18
C PHE A 407 11.48 -12.19 6.71
N ARG A 408 12.08 -13.22 6.09
CA ARG A 408 13.44 -13.67 6.44
C ARG A 408 14.47 -12.55 6.29
N TYR A 409 14.44 -11.82 5.18
CA TYR A 409 15.33 -10.67 4.98
C TYR A 409 15.12 -9.56 6.03
N ASN A 410 13.86 -9.23 6.35
CA ASN A 410 13.54 -8.24 7.39
C ASN A 410 14.12 -8.67 8.74
N LEU A 411 13.96 -9.94 9.11
CA LEU A 411 14.55 -10.52 10.32
C LEU A 411 16.08 -10.40 10.29
N THR A 412 16.73 -10.82 9.21
CA THR A 412 18.19 -10.71 9.07
C THR A 412 18.68 -9.26 9.18
N VAL A 413 17.99 -8.30 8.56
CA VAL A 413 18.33 -6.87 8.66
C VAL A 413 18.12 -6.36 10.07
N VAL A 414 17.06 -6.78 10.76
CA VAL A 414 16.84 -6.47 12.18
C VAL A 414 18.01 -6.98 13.01
N PHE A 415 18.39 -8.25 12.88
CA PHE A 415 19.54 -8.81 13.59
C PHE A 415 20.82 -8.04 13.27
N HIS A 416 21.02 -7.68 11.99
CA HIS A 416 22.18 -6.90 11.58
C HIS A 416 22.18 -5.49 12.18
N ILE A 417 21.03 -4.79 12.23
CA ILE A 417 20.90 -3.47 12.84
C ILE A 417 21.12 -3.54 14.35
N VAL A 418 20.58 -4.56 15.02
CA VAL A 418 20.80 -4.77 16.46
C VAL A 418 22.28 -5.04 16.70
N GLN A 419 22.91 -5.93 15.93
CA GLN A 419 24.34 -6.19 16.00
C GLN A 419 25.18 -4.94 15.72
N MET A 420 24.83 -4.13 14.71
CA MET A 420 25.50 -2.85 14.42
C MET A 420 25.29 -1.83 15.53
N GLY A 421 24.10 -1.76 16.12
CA GLY A 421 23.77 -0.85 17.22
C GLY A 421 24.52 -1.20 18.50
N ILE A 422 24.79 -2.48 18.73
CA ILE A 422 25.58 -3.00 19.85
C ILE A 422 27.06 -2.75 19.61
N VAL A 423 27.55 -2.98 18.40
CA VAL A 423 28.92 -2.62 17.99
C VAL A 423 29.13 -1.10 17.94
N ALA A 424 28.08 -0.29 17.74
CA ALA A 424 28.14 1.17 17.73
C ALA A 424 27.89 1.84 19.11
N HIS A 425 27.41 1.07 20.10
CA HIS A 425 27.23 1.51 21.49
C HIS A 425 28.53 2.03 22.14
N PRO A 426 29.74 1.50 21.84
CA PRO A 426 31.01 2.04 22.35
C PRO A 426 31.43 3.35 21.66
N LEU A 427 31.00 3.60 20.42
CA LEU A 427 31.65 4.57 19.51
C LEU A 427 31.23 6.05 19.64
N ARG A 428 30.29 6.43 20.54
CA ARG A 428 29.73 7.81 20.54
C ARG A 428 29.60 8.53 21.88
N LYS A 429 30.38 8.12 22.89
CA LYS A 429 30.53 8.92 24.14
C LYS A 429 31.50 10.11 24.01
N THR A 430 32.14 10.32 22.85
CA THR A 430 33.23 11.31 22.66
C THR A 430 32.88 12.54 21.81
N GLY A 431 31.68 13.14 21.96
CA GLY A 431 31.37 14.42 21.31
C GLY A 431 30.26 15.24 21.99
N PRO A 432 30.39 16.58 22.07
CA PRO A 432 29.42 17.43 22.77
C PRO A 432 28.21 17.71 21.87
N ALA A 433 27.24 16.81 21.82
CA ALA A 433 25.86 17.11 21.43
C ALA A 433 24.95 15.87 21.59
N GLY A 434 24.21 15.82 22.69
CA GLY A 434 23.25 14.76 23.05
C GLY A 434 21.98 14.69 22.20
N LYS A 435 22.08 14.60 20.87
CA LYS A 435 20.92 14.42 19.97
C LYS A 435 20.94 13.11 19.16
N GLY A 436 22.07 12.41 19.10
CA GLY A 436 22.21 11.13 18.38
C GLY A 436 21.92 9.87 19.21
N PHE A 437 21.95 9.99 20.55
CA PHE A 437 21.80 8.88 21.51
C PHE A 437 20.36 8.36 21.61
N VAL A 438 19.39 9.18 21.19
CA VAL A 438 17.96 8.90 21.31
C VAL A 438 17.52 7.84 20.27
N TYR A 439 18.03 7.90 19.04
CA TYR A 439 17.59 7.06 17.92
C TYR A 439 18.03 5.58 18.00
N ILE A 440 19.25 5.30 18.48
CA ILE A 440 19.77 3.92 18.60
C ILE A 440 19.16 3.24 19.84
N ARG A 441 19.05 3.99 20.95
CA ARG A 441 18.34 3.57 22.16
C ARG A 441 16.89 3.22 21.85
N GLU A 442 16.20 3.97 21.00
CA GLU A 442 14.82 3.68 20.59
C GLU A 442 14.69 2.50 19.62
N THR A 443 15.68 2.25 18.74
CA THR A 443 15.59 1.14 17.77
C THR A 443 15.73 -0.23 18.43
N VAL A 444 16.64 -0.37 19.40
CA VAL A 444 16.78 -1.59 20.22
C VAL A 444 15.64 -1.71 21.25
N ARG A 445 15.17 -0.57 21.80
CA ARG A 445 14.06 -0.48 22.77
C ARG A 445 12.70 -0.86 22.17
N VAL A 446 12.43 -0.66 20.88
CA VAL A 446 11.13 -1.03 20.26
C VAL A 446 11.07 -2.48 19.80
N LEU A 447 12.16 -3.05 19.29
CA LEU A 447 12.09 -4.34 18.59
C LEU A 447 12.15 -5.56 19.50
N PHE A 448 12.87 -5.48 20.62
CA PHE A 448 13.06 -6.59 21.56
C PHE A 448 11.77 -7.13 22.20
N PRO A 449 10.81 -6.29 22.65
CA PRO A 449 9.55 -6.77 23.25
C PRO A 449 8.48 -7.16 22.24
N VAL A 450 8.51 -6.60 21.02
CA VAL A 450 7.66 -7.07 19.92
C VAL A 450 8.01 -8.52 19.57
N PHE A 451 9.26 -8.91 19.76
CA PHE A 451 9.73 -10.29 19.66
C PHE A 451 9.27 -11.19 20.82
N LEU A 452 9.26 -10.69 22.06
CA LEU A 452 8.78 -11.43 23.24
C LEU A 452 7.25 -11.56 23.32
N GLN A 453 6.50 -10.68 22.67
CA GLN A 453 5.02 -10.74 22.57
C GLN A 453 4.52 -11.52 21.35
N CYS A 454 5.40 -11.89 20.42
CA CYS A 454 5.05 -12.84 19.37
C CYS A 454 4.97 -14.24 19.98
N ASP A 455 3.76 -14.69 20.28
CA ASP A 455 3.49 -16.08 20.61
C ASP A 455 3.86 -16.96 19.41
N PHE A 456 5.06 -17.53 19.43
CA PHE A 456 5.57 -18.43 18.41
C PHE A 456 4.77 -19.74 18.32
N ARG A 457 3.81 -19.99 19.23
CA ARG A 457 2.89 -21.14 19.13
C ARG A 457 1.94 -21.07 17.93
N HIS A 458 1.74 -19.88 17.33
CA HIS A 458 0.87 -19.71 16.16
C HIS A 458 1.59 -19.34 14.85
N VAL A 459 2.92 -19.30 14.84
CA VAL A 459 3.70 -19.26 13.59
C VAL A 459 3.95 -20.69 13.12
N CYS A 460 2.87 -21.48 13.03
CA CYS A 460 2.90 -22.71 12.25
C CYS A 460 3.09 -22.31 10.78
N LEU A 461 4.19 -22.77 10.20
CA LEU A 461 4.29 -23.04 8.79
C LEU A 461 3.02 -23.81 8.39
N CYS A 462 2.12 -23.20 7.62
CA CYS A 462 1.07 -23.97 6.95
C CYS A 462 1.74 -24.67 5.75
N PRO A 463 1.99 -25.99 5.78
CA PRO A 463 1.97 -26.73 4.54
C PRO A 463 0.54 -26.64 4.01
N TYR A 464 0.43 -26.19 2.77
CA TYR A 464 -0.83 -26.15 2.05
C TYR A 464 -1.27 -27.60 1.82
N ASP A 465 -2.11 -28.15 2.69
CA ASP A 465 -2.78 -29.42 2.43
C ASP A 465 -4.29 -29.24 2.48
N GLY A 466 -4.91 -29.41 1.32
CA GLY A 466 -6.33 -29.21 1.13
C GLY A 466 -7.10 -30.43 1.63
N ARG A 467 -7.67 -30.37 2.84
CA ARG A 467 -8.88 -31.11 3.23
C ARG A 467 -9.35 -30.73 4.65
N ALA A 468 -10.67 -30.61 4.78
CA ALA A 468 -11.48 -30.47 6.01
C ALA A 468 -11.34 -29.13 6.77
N GLY A 469 -12.37 -28.52 7.35
CA GLY A 469 -13.74 -28.92 7.65
C GLY A 469 -14.18 -28.07 8.85
N PHE A 470 -15.30 -27.36 8.72
CA PHE A 470 -15.91 -26.53 9.77
C PHE A 470 -16.28 -27.37 11.00
N THR A 471 -15.79 -27.00 12.18
CA THR A 471 -16.43 -27.11 13.53
C THR A 471 -15.62 -26.18 14.44
N GLY A 472 -16.15 -25.25 15.24
CA GLY A 472 -17.44 -25.18 15.89
C GLY A 472 -17.26 -25.35 17.40
N GLN A 473 -16.74 -24.33 18.08
CA GLN A 473 -17.04 -23.98 19.48
C GLN A 473 -16.54 -22.58 19.79
#